data_AF-A0A4Q2J0E2-F1
#
_entry.id   AF-A0A4Q2J0E2-F1
#
_cell.length_a   1.000
_cell.length_b   1.000
_cell.length_c   1.000
_cell.angle_alpha   90.00
_cell.angle_beta   90.00
_cell.angle_gamma   90.00
#
_symmetry.space_group_name_H-M   'P 1'
#
loop_
_entity.id
_entity.type
_entity.pdbx_description
1 polymer ?
#
loop_
_entity_poly.entity_id
_entity_poly.type
_entity_poly.pdbx_seq_one_letter_code
_entity_poly.pdbx_strand_id
1 'polypeptide(L)' 'MWKRVTRLFTIKTKFEAYLVIYGLGMGAVERGLTYVEQYPGAGGWALFALCPVAVFMAGGRILDSVEAH' A
#
# COMPACT_ATOMS: atom_id res chain seq x y z
N MET A 1 16.06 -11.14 20.48
CA MET A 1 15.46 -9.86 20.06
C MET A 1 14.90 -9.89 18.63
N TRP A 2 15.63 -10.44 17.65
CA TRP A 2 15.23 -10.51 16.23
C TRP A 2 13.85 -11.13 15.96
N LYS A 3 13.47 -12.19 16.69
CA LYS A 3 12.16 -12.86 16.58
C LYS A 3 10.95 -11.98 16.92
N ARG A 4 11.13 -10.89 17.68
CA ARG A 4 10.03 -9.94 17.99
C ARG A 4 9.81 -8.95 16.85
N VAL A 5 10.88 -8.52 16.18
CA VAL A 5 10.80 -7.62 15.02
C VAL A 5 10.12 -8.32 13.85
N THR A 6 10.43 -9.59 13.61
CA THR A 6 9.80 -10.38 12.54
C THR A 6 8.31 -10.63 12.78
N ARG A 7 7.84 -10.61 14.04
CA ARG A 7 6.39 -10.72 14.35
C ARG A 7 5.59 -9.49 13.94
N LEU A 8 6.20 -8.30 13.86
CA LEU A 8 5.51 -7.10 13.34
C LEU A 8 5.22 -7.20 11.84
N PHE A 9 6.03 -7.96 11.09
CA PHE A 9 5.82 -8.23 9.67
C PHE A 9 5.02 -9.51 9.42
N THR A 10 4.54 -10.18 10.48
CA THR A 10 3.68 -11.35 10.36
C THR A 10 2.23 -10.90 10.51
N ILE A 11 1.53 -10.75 9.39
CA ILE A 11 0.12 -10.40 9.37
C ILE A 11 -0.68 -11.64 9.77
N LYS A 12 -1.41 -11.59 10.88
CA LYS A 12 -2.19 -12.74 11.38
C LYS A 12 -3.69 -12.56 11.22
N THR A 13 -4.17 -11.33 11.17
CA THR A 13 -5.60 -11.05 11.15
C THR A 13 -5.98 -10.25 9.90
N LYS A 14 -7.23 -10.40 9.45
CA LYS A 14 -7.78 -9.58 8.36
C LYS A 14 -7.71 -8.09 8.72
N PHE A 15 -7.87 -7.74 10.00
CA PHE A 15 -7.77 -6.35 10.48
C PHE A 15 -6.35 -5.77 10.32
N GLU A 16 -5.31 -6.53 10.66
CA GLU A 16 -3.92 -6.11 10.42
C GLU A 16 -3.63 -5.92 8.93
N ALA A 17 -4.16 -6.81 8.08
CA ALA A 17 -4.05 -6.66 6.63
C ALA A 17 -4.68 -5.35 6.14
N TYR A 18 -5.91 -5.04 6.57
CA TYR A 18 -6.56 -3.78 6.22
C TYR A 18 -5.80 -2.55 6.74
N LEU A 19 -5.24 -2.61 7.95
CA LEU A 19 -4.42 -1.52 8.51
C LEU A 19 -3.17 -1.26 7.67
N VAL A 20 -2.49 -2.32 7.22
CA VAL A 20 -1.31 -2.21 6.35
C VAL A 20 -1.70 -1.64 4.99
N ILE A 21 -2.75 -2.16 4.36
CA ILE A 21 -3.24 -1.66 3.06
C ILE A 21 -3.64 -0.19 3.15
N TYR A 22 -4.31 0.19 4.24
CA TYR A 22 -4.67 1.59 4.51
C TYR A 22 -3.44 2.48 4.64
N GLY A 23 -2.43 2.07 5.42
CA GLY A 23 -1.18 2.81 5.56
C GLY A 23 -0.42 2.97 4.23
N LEU A 24 -0.35 1.91 3.43
CA LEU A 24 0.24 1.94 2.08
C LEU A 24 -0.55 2.87 1.14
N GLY A 25 -1.89 2.84 1.22
CA GLY A 25 -2.77 3.70 0.43
C GLY A 25 -2.59 5.18 0.75
N MET A 26 -2.57 5.54 2.05
CA MET A 26 -2.31 6.90 2.52
C MET A 26 -0.97 7.43 1.99
N GLY A 27 0.10 6.63 2.10
CA GLY A 27 1.42 7.01 1.58
C GLY A 27 1.46 7.13 0.05
N ALA A 28 0.73 6.29 -0.67
CA ALA A 28 0.65 6.35 -2.13
C ALA A 28 -0.09 7.60 -2.62
N VAL A 29 -1.14 8.05 -1.89
CA VAL A 29 -1.87 9.29 -2.20
C VAL A 29 -0.99 10.51 -1.95
N GLU A 30 -0.28 10.57 -0.82
CA GLU A 30 0.63 11.67 -0.50
C GLU A 30 1.77 11.79 -1.55
N ARG A 31 2.38 10.66 -1.92
CA ARG A 31 3.36 10.58 -3.03
C ARG A 31 2.74 10.99 -4.36
N GLY A 32 1.51 10.54 -4.63
CA GLY A 32 0.73 10.91 -5.80
C GLY A 32 0.60 12.42 -5.94
N LEU A 33 0.17 13.10 -4.88
CA LEU A 33 0.02 14.56 -4.88
C LEU A 33 1.35 15.26 -5.21
N THR A 34 2.46 14.77 -4.64
CA THR A 34 3.79 15.28 -4.99
C THR A 34 4.10 15.15 -6.50
N TYR A 35 3.67 14.07 -7.16
CA TYR A 35 3.86 13.91 -8.61
C TYR A 35 3.02 14.89 -9.44
N VAL A 36 1.82 15.24 -8.99
CA VAL A 36 0.97 16.23 -9.66
C VAL A 36 1.55 17.63 -9.52
N GLU A 37 2.14 17.96 -8.36
CA GLU A 37 2.79 19.24 -8.13
C GLU A 37 4.11 19.39 -8.90
N GLN A 38 4.94 18.34 -8.98
CA GLN A 38 6.23 18.39 -9.69
C GLN A 38 6.09 18.29 -11.22
N TYR A 39 5.08 17.59 -11.72
CA TYR A 39 4.88 17.36 -13.15
C TYR A 39 3.50 17.87 -13.59
N PRO A 40 3.35 19.19 -13.81
CA PRO A 40 2.09 19.75 -14.28
C PRO A 40 1.76 19.21 -15.68
N GLY A 41 0.67 18.45 -15.78
CA GLY A 41 0.19 17.86 -17.03
C GLY A 41 -0.43 16.47 -16.87
N ALA A 42 -0.79 15.83 -17.98
CA ALA A 42 -1.41 14.50 -17.98
C ALA A 42 -0.50 13.40 -17.38
N GLY A 43 0.83 13.59 -17.44
CA GLY A 43 1.80 12.64 -16.89
C GLY A 43 1.75 12.54 -15.36
N GLY A 44 1.61 13.66 -14.65
CA GLY A 44 1.48 13.67 -13.19
C GLY A 44 0.21 12.96 -12.71
N TRP A 45 -0.90 13.12 -13.44
CA TRP A 45 -2.16 12.41 -13.16
C TRP A 45 -2.09 10.91 -13.49
N ALA A 46 -1.37 10.52 -14.55
CA ALA A 46 -1.13 9.11 -14.85
C ALA A 46 -0.31 8.43 -13.75
N LEU A 47 0.77 9.08 -13.28
CA LEU A 47 1.59 8.57 -12.17
C LEU A 47 0.81 8.56 -10.85
N PHE A 48 -0.02 9.58 -10.61
CA PHE A 48 -0.95 9.63 -9.47
C PHE A 48 -1.90 8.43 -9.47
N ALA A 49 -2.48 8.07 -10.62
CA ALA A 49 -3.42 6.95 -10.71
C ALA A 49 -2.72 5.58 -10.59
N LEU A 50 -1.49 5.44 -11.09
CA LEU A 50 -0.74 4.19 -11.02
C LEU A 50 -0.34 3.81 -9.59
N CYS A 51 -0.01 4.80 -8.74
CA CYS A 51 0.37 4.58 -7.34
C CYS A 51 -0.68 3.80 -6.52
N PRO A 52 -1.95 4.24 -6.41
CA PRO A 52 -2.99 3.51 -5.69
C PRO A 52 -3.37 2.20 -6.39
N VAL A 53 -3.31 2.12 -7.73
CA VAL A 53 -3.53 0.85 -8.47
C VAL A 53 -2.51 -0.22 -8.06
N ALA A 54 -1.24 0.15 -7.90
CA ALA A 54 -0.22 -0.75 -7.37
C ALA A 54 -0.51 -1.21 -5.93
N VAL A 55 -1.00 -0.31 -5.07
CA VAL A 55 -1.41 -0.65 -3.69
C VAL A 55 -2.61 -1.59 -3.68
N PHE A 56 -3.59 -1.44 -4.57
CA PHE A 56 -4.72 -2.36 -4.67
C PHE A 56 -4.29 -3.77 -5.09
N MET A 57 -3.38 -3.89 -6.06
CA MET A 57 -2.83 -5.19 -6.45
C MET A 57 -2.05 -5.86 -5.31
N ALA A 58 -1.22 -5.08 -4.61
CA ALA A 58 -0.48 -5.55 -3.44
C ALA A 58 -1.43 -5.94 -2.28
N GLY A 59 -2.47 -5.14 -2.05
CA GLY A 59 -3.47 -5.37 -1.03
C GLY A 59 -4.27 -6.64 -1.27
N GLY A 60 -4.67 -6.91 -2.52
CA GLY A 60 -5.31 -8.18 -2.90
C GLY A 60 -4.43 -9.38 -2.57
N ARG A 61 -3.13 -9.33 -2.92
CA ARG A 61 -2.18 -10.40 -2.57
C ARG A 61 -1.98 -10.59 -1.07
N ILE A 62 -1.96 -9.51 -0.30
CA ILE A 62 -1.87 -9.57 1.16
C ILE A 62 -3.14 -10.23 1.73
N LEU A 63 -4.32 -9.85 1.22
CA LEU A 63 -5.59 -10.42 1.66
C LEU A 63 -5.69 -11.92 1.34
N ASP A 64 -5.34 -12.31 0.12
CA ASP A 64 -5.29 -13.73 -0.30
C ASP A 64 -4.35 -14.55 0.59
N SER A 65 -3.19 -13.99 0.95
CA SER A 65 -2.20 -14.67 1.79
C SER A 65 -2.67 -14.84 3.24
N VAL A 66 -3.55 -13.96 3.73
CA VAL A 66 -4.15 -14.04 5.07
C VAL A 66 -5.38 -14.96 5.08
N GLU A 67 -6.11 -15.07 3.97
CA GLU A 67 -7.26 -15.97 3.83
C GLU A 67 -6.86 -17.42 3.55
N ALA A 68 -5.69 -17.65 2.96
CA ALA A 68 -5.13 -18.99 2.74
C ALA A 68 -4.59 -19.67 4.02
N HIS A 69 -4.60 -18.98 5.17
CA HIS A 69 -4.05 -19.46 6.45
C HIS A 69 -5.10 -19.90 7.47
#